data_AF-A0A0Q8IW66-F1
#
_entry.id   AF-A0A0Q8IW66-F1
#
_cell.length_a   1.000
_cell.length_b   1.000
_cell.length_c   1.000
_cell.angle_alpha   90.00
_cell.angle_beta   90.00
_cell.angle_gamma   90.00
#
_symmetry.space_group_name_H-M   'P 1'
#
loop_
_entity.id
_entity.type
_entity.pdbx_description
1 polymer ?
#
loop_
_entity_poly.entity_id
_entity_poly.type
_entity_poly.pdbx_seq_one_letter_code
_entity_poly.pdbx_strand_id
1 'polypeptide(L)'
;MRWAGLLIGALAMSHAAAAEPSAAFEAARNDRLADMIVRMIPLGPQFDAAAAADLRWPLQSIAAEDLEPQWLSCARGKLSTRGYREFRRAEMAEYAKTHPQLVDADLAVLSAGAADVFAKLADLAIEAGKKNPDASDSKALLQQVIATTNPRQREAFTAFVSRDEHQLLRRLTGIESVYSSFPNAKELFGDGIVQGVMREAVESCQIPKYLFSRPASG
;
A
#
# COMPACT_ATOMS: atom_id res chain seq x y z
N MET A 1 76.68 -15.69 -17.50
CA MET A 1 76.26 -14.49 -16.75
C MET A 1 74.80 -14.23 -17.04
N ARG A 2 74.01 -14.08 -15.98
CA ARG A 2 72.54 -14.00 -15.95
C ARG A 2 72.05 -12.65 -16.48
N TRP A 3 71.06 -12.64 -17.36
CA TRP A 3 70.22 -11.46 -17.62
C TRP A 3 68.80 -11.80 -17.14
N ALA A 4 68.45 -11.26 -15.98
CA ALA A 4 67.15 -11.36 -15.36
C ALA A 4 66.29 -10.17 -15.82
N GLY A 5 65.05 -10.46 -16.20
CA GLY A 5 64.09 -9.47 -16.68
C GLY A 5 63.45 -8.64 -15.57
N LEU A 6 62.65 -7.66 -15.99
CA LEU A 6 61.55 -7.09 -15.23
C LEU A 6 60.64 -6.29 -16.18
N LEU A 7 59.59 -6.94 -16.66
CA LEU A 7 58.43 -6.30 -17.27
C LEU A 7 57.50 -5.87 -16.13
N ILE A 8 57.51 -4.57 -15.82
CA ILE A 8 56.56 -3.96 -14.87
C ILE A 8 55.32 -3.59 -15.67
N GLY A 9 54.34 -4.50 -15.71
CA GLY A 9 53.00 -4.23 -16.24
C GLY A 9 52.18 -3.45 -15.22
N ALA A 10 52.00 -2.15 -15.45
CA ALA A 10 51.09 -1.32 -14.68
C ALA A 10 49.64 -1.63 -15.07
N LEU A 11 48.98 -2.50 -14.29
CA LEU A 11 47.54 -2.70 -14.32
C LEU A 11 46.86 -1.48 -13.69
N ALA A 12 46.51 -0.49 -14.52
CA ALA A 12 45.62 0.59 -14.14
C ALA A 12 44.21 0.02 -13.98
N MET A 13 43.82 -0.26 -12.73
CA MET A 13 42.44 -0.59 -12.38
C MET A 13 41.58 0.67 -12.50
N SER A 14 40.98 0.86 -13.68
CA SER A 14 39.90 1.82 -13.90
C SER A 14 38.73 1.45 -12.99
N HIS A 15 38.67 2.08 -11.82
CA HIS A 15 37.48 2.08 -10.98
C HIS A 15 36.41 2.85 -11.75
N ALA A 16 35.55 2.12 -12.46
CA ALA A 16 34.29 2.65 -12.94
C ALA A 16 33.50 3.07 -11.69
N ALA A 17 33.56 4.36 -11.36
CA ALA A 17 32.68 4.95 -10.37
C ALA A 17 31.25 4.74 -10.87
N ALA A 18 30.55 3.75 -10.31
CA ALA A 18 29.12 3.60 -10.50
C ALA A 18 28.50 4.91 -10.00
N ALA A 19 27.94 5.70 -10.91
CA ALA A 19 27.25 6.93 -10.56
C ALA A 19 26.10 6.57 -9.61
N GLU A 20 26.16 7.06 -8.38
CA GLU A 20 25.07 6.87 -7.43
C GLU A 20 23.78 7.50 -7.99
N PRO A 21 22.62 6.83 -7.87
CA PRO A 21 21.36 7.40 -8.31
C PRO A 21 21.10 8.74 -7.63
N SER A 22 20.70 9.75 -8.40
CA SER A 22 20.39 11.06 -7.84
C SER A 22 19.20 10.97 -6.86
N ALA A 23 19.18 11.82 -5.83
CA ALA A 23 18.06 11.90 -4.88
C ALA A 23 16.69 12.12 -5.57
N ALA A 24 16.67 12.83 -6.70
CA ALA A 24 15.46 13.04 -7.49
C ALA A 24 14.94 11.75 -8.15
N PHE A 25 15.86 10.89 -8.62
CA PHE A 25 15.51 9.58 -9.16
C PHE A 25 14.95 8.67 -8.08
N GLU A 26 15.59 8.60 -6.92
CA GLU A 26 15.13 7.82 -5.76
C GLU A 26 13.73 8.27 -5.32
N ALA A 27 13.50 9.58 -5.21
CA ALA A 27 12.20 10.13 -4.86
C ALA A 27 11.11 9.74 -5.88
N ALA A 28 11.40 9.86 -7.18
CA ALA A 28 10.46 9.47 -8.24
C ALA A 28 10.18 7.95 -8.25
N ARG A 29 11.19 7.13 -7.95
CA ARG A 29 11.04 5.67 -7.86
C ARG A 29 10.14 5.28 -6.69
N ASN A 30 10.34 5.89 -5.53
CA ASN A 30 9.54 5.64 -4.33
C ASN A 30 8.09 6.12 -4.52
N ASP A 31 7.89 7.25 -5.20
CA ASP A 31 6.57 7.76 -5.57
C ASP A 31 5.83 6.79 -6.49
N ARG A 32 6.51 6.19 -7.47
CA ARG A 32 5.92 5.17 -8.33
C ARG A 32 5.51 3.92 -7.57
N LEU A 33 6.33 3.47 -6.62
CA LEU A 33 5.97 2.34 -5.76
C LEU A 33 4.70 2.66 -4.96
N ALA A 34 4.62 3.85 -4.37
CA ALA A 34 3.42 4.31 -3.64
C ALA A 34 2.19 4.35 -4.53
N ASP A 35 2.32 4.87 -5.76
CA ASP A 35 1.22 4.90 -6.73
C ASP A 35 0.74 3.49 -7.13
N MET A 36 1.65 2.51 -7.22
CA MET A 36 1.28 1.11 -7.44
C MET A 36 0.50 0.54 -6.25
N ILE A 37 0.88 0.85 -5.01
CA ILE A 37 0.14 0.42 -3.81
C ILE A 37 -1.24 1.08 -3.74
N VAL A 38 -1.34 2.37 -4.03
CA VAL A 38 -2.63 3.09 -4.06
C VAL A 38 -3.56 2.49 -5.12
N ARG A 39 -3.02 2.13 -6.29
CA ARG A 39 -3.77 1.44 -7.34
C ARG A 39 -4.23 0.06 -6.89
N MET A 40 -3.35 -0.70 -6.24
CA MET A 40 -3.60 -2.05 -5.76
C MET A 40 -4.72 -2.09 -4.70
N ILE A 41 -4.74 -1.10 -3.80
CA ILE A 41 -5.69 -1.02 -2.67
C ILE A 41 -6.32 0.39 -2.67
N PRO A 42 -7.40 0.62 -3.46
CA PRO A 42 -7.94 1.95 -3.71
C PRO A 42 -8.90 2.43 -2.60
N LEU A 43 -8.38 2.66 -1.39
CA LEU A 43 -9.20 3.14 -0.26
C LEU A 43 -9.60 4.62 -0.36
N GLY A 44 -8.79 5.43 -1.03
CA GLY A 44 -9.02 6.87 -1.18
C GLY A 44 -10.43 7.25 -1.65
N PRO A 45 -10.90 6.71 -2.79
CA PRO A 45 -12.26 6.96 -3.25
C PRO A 45 -13.36 6.47 -2.30
N GLN A 46 -13.10 5.41 -1.52
CA GLN A 46 -14.06 4.91 -0.52
C GLN A 46 -14.17 5.87 0.66
N PHE A 47 -13.05 6.47 1.06
CA PHE A 47 -13.03 7.54 2.06
C PHE A 47 -13.79 8.77 1.60
N ASP A 48 -13.57 9.22 0.37
CA ASP A 48 -14.31 10.36 -0.20
C ASP A 48 -15.82 10.07 -0.28
N ALA A 49 -16.20 8.84 -0.66
CA ALA A 49 -17.59 8.42 -0.70
C ALA A 49 -18.25 8.36 0.69
N ALA A 50 -17.55 7.84 1.70
CA ALA A 50 -18.02 7.83 3.08
C ALA A 50 -18.18 9.26 3.64
N ALA A 51 -17.23 10.13 3.34
CA ALA A 51 -17.27 11.54 3.68
C ALA A 51 -18.46 12.26 3.04
N ALA A 52 -18.85 11.88 1.81
CA ALA A 52 -20.02 12.43 1.14
C ALA A 52 -21.35 11.90 1.71
N ALA A 53 -21.37 10.65 2.20
CA ALA A 53 -22.56 10.01 2.75
C ALA A 53 -22.89 10.47 4.18
N ASP A 54 -21.88 10.81 4.99
CA ASP A 54 -22.06 11.28 6.36
C ASP A 54 -21.17 12.50 6.65
N LEU A 55 -21.82 13.60 7.05
CA LEU A 55 -21.15 14.86 7.37
C LEU A 55 -20.27 14.76 8.63
N ARG A 56 -20.56 13.84 9.54
CA ARG A 56 -19.78 13.60 10.75
C ARG A 56 -18.67 12.59 10.55
N TRP A 57 -18.59 11.95 9.39
CA TRP A 57 -17.52 11.01 9.07
C TRP A 57 -16.14 11.69 9.05
N PRO A 58 -15.08 11.08 9.63
CA PRO A 58 -15.00 9.74 10.22
C PRO A 58 -15.29 9.67 11.74
N LEU A 59 -15.75 10.76 12.34
CA LEU A 59 -15.87 10.96 13.79
C LEU A 59 -17.32 10.83 14.27
N GLN A 60 -18.17 10.14 13.51
CA GLN A 60 -19.60 9.99 13.82
C GLN A 60 -19.88 9.29 15.17
N SER A 61 -18.91 8.56 15.70
CA SER A 61 -18.99 7.94 17.03
C SER A 61 -18.74 8.91 18.20
N ILE A 62 -18.08 10.05 17.96
CA ILE A 62 -17.87 11.10 18.97
C ILE A 62 -19.16 11.89 19.12
N ALA A 63 -19.62 12.13 20.36
CA ALA A 63 -20.81 12.93 20.63
C ALA A 63 -20.72 14.32 19.98
N ALA A 64 -21.84 14.88 19.53
CA ALA A 64 -21.84 16.11 18.71
C ALA A 64 -21.32 17.32 19.49
N GLU A 65 -21.57 17.36 20.79
CA GLU A 65 -21.11 18.35 21.76
C GLU A 65 -19.59 18.29 22.02
N ASP A 66 -18.98 17.12 21.84
CA ASP A 66 -17.55 16.90 22.04
C ASP A 66 -16.77 17.05 20.73
N LEU A 67 -17.44 17.18 19.58
CA LEU A 67 -16.79 17.19 18.27
C LEU A 67 -16.30 18.58 17.88
N GLU A 68 -14.99 18.79 17.90
CA GLU A 68 -14.41 20.03 17.38
C GLU A 68 -14.37 20.04 15.83
N PRO A 69 -14.78 21.14 15.16
CA PRO A 69 -14.78 21.24 13.69
C PRO A 69 -13.40 21.01 13.05
N GLN A 70 -12.33 21.41 13.74
CA GLN A 70 -10.95 21.23 13.28
C GLN A 70 -10.51 19.77 13.23
N TRP A 71 -10.95 18.94 14.18
CA TRP A 71 -10.68 17.49 14.16
C TRP A 71 -11.36 16.84 12.98
N LEU A 72 -12.64 17.18 12.75
CA LEU A 72 -13.40 16.65 11.62
C LEU A 72 -12.78 17.06 10.27
N SER A 73 -12.43 18.35 10.12
CA SER A 73 -11.78 18.85 8.90
C SER A 73 -10.43 18.17 8.65
N CYS A 74 -9.58 18.07 9.67
CA CYS A 74 -8.28 17.41 9.57
C CYS A 74 -8.43 15.92 9.23
N ALA A 75 -9.30 15.20 9.95
CA ALA A 75 -9.50 13.77 9.76
C ALA A 75 -10.03 13.45 8.36
N ARG A 76 -10.97 14.26 7.83
CA ARG A 76 -11.44 14.14 6.43
C ARG A 76 -10.35 14.47 5.43
N GLY A 77 -9.45 15.41 5.73
CA GLY A 77 -8.29 15.68 4.89
C GLY A 77 -7.35 14.47 4.80
N LYS A 78 -7.04 13.84 5.94
CA LYS A 78 -6.18 12.65 6.03
C LYS A 78 -6.83 11.40 5.43
N LEU A 79 -8.12 11.21 5.66
CA LEU A 79 -8.91 10.14 5.07
C LEU A 79 -9.65 10.65 3.83
N SER A 80 -8.88 10.89 2.78
CA SER A 80 -9.38 11.25 1.46
C SER A 80 -8.55 10.56 0.40
N THR A 81 -8.91 10.67 -0.87
CA THR A 81 -8.02 10.22 -1.96
C THR A 81 -6.63 10.84 -1.87
N ARG A 82 -6.55 12.14 -1.58
CA ARG A 82 -5.26 12.83 -1.44
C ARG A 82 -4.51 12.36 -0.20
N GLY A 83 -5.16 12.34 0.95
CA GLY A 83 -4.54 11.96 2.22
C GLY A 83 -4.05 10.51 2.24
N TYR A 84 -4.81 9.58 1.64
CA TYR A 84 -4.39 8.18 1.51
C TYR A 84 -3.14 8.03 0.63
N ARG A 85 -3.05 8.80 -0.46
CA ARG A 85 -1.85 8.81 -1.30
C ARG A 85 -0.63 9.37 -0.56
N GLU A 86 -0.81 10.46 0.19
CA GLU A 86 0.25 11.04 1.04
C GLU A 86 0.72 10.04 2.11
N PHE A 87 -0.20 9.32 2.75
CA PHE A 87 0.11 8.24 3.70
C PHE A 87 0.97 7.14 3.05
N ARG A 88 0.55 6.59 1.90
CA ARG A 88 1.31 5.53 1.21
C ARG A 88 2.67 6.00 0.72
N ARG A 89 2.80 7.27 0.33
CA ARG A 89 4.11 7.83 -0.05
C ARG A 89 5.09 7.86 1.11
N ALA A 90 4.64 8.30 2.28
CA ALA A 90 5.49 8.31 3.48
C ALA A 90 5.91 6.88 3.85
N GLU A 91 4.98 5.93 3.82
CA GLU A 91 5.25 4.52 4.09
C GLU A 91 6.23 3.90 3.09
N MET A 92 6.06 4.15 1.79
CA MET A 92 6.97 3.62 0.75
C MET A 92 8.34 4.31 0.79
N ALA A 93 8.43 5.57 1.20
CA ALA A 93 9.70 6.24 1.40
C ALA A 93 10.50 5.56 2.53
N GLU A 94 9.86 5.22 3.65
CA GLU A 94 10.51 4.50 4.75
C GLU A 94 10.85 3.05 4.36
N TYR A 95 9.96 2.37 3.62
CA TYR A 95 10.23 1.05 3.06
C TYR A 95 11.47 1.06 2.17
N ALA A 96 11.54 2.00 1.22
CA ALA A 96 12.66 2.11 0.30
C ALA A 96 13.98 2.50 0.99
N LYS A 97 13.92 3.27 2.07
CA LYS A 97 15.08 3.59 2.91
C LYS A 97 15.59 2.36 3.67
N THR A 98 14.68 1.51 4.15
CA THR A 98 15.01 0.33 4.98
C THR A 98 15.39 -0.89 4.12
N HIS A 99 14.79 -1.00 2.93
CA HIS A 99 14.95 -2.14 2.03
C HIS A 99 15.20 -1.71 0.57
N PRO A 100 16.23 -0.87 0.31
CA PRO A 100 16.47 -0.31 -1.02
C PRO A 100 16.67 -1.37 -2.10
N GLN A 101 17.24 -2.53 -1.73
CA GLN A 101 17.49 -3.65 -2.64
C GLN A 101 16.22 -4.37 -3.14
N LEU A 102 15.07 -4.16 -2.50
CA LEU A 102 13.81 -4.83 -2.88
C LEU A 102 12.94 -3.98 -3.81
N VAL A 103 13.13 -2.65 -3.79
CA VAL A 103 12.25 -1.68 -4.44
C VAL A 103 12.10 -1.94 -5.94
N ASP A 104 13.19 -2.26 -6.63
CA ASP A 104 13.15 -2.49 -8.09
C ASP A 104 12.40 -3.78 -8.45
N ALA A 105 12.61 -4.85 -7.68
CA ALA A 105 11.91 -6.12 -7.88
C ALA A 105 10.40 -5.96 -7.63
N ASP A 106 10.05 -5.28 -6.53
CA ASP A 106 8.67 -4.98 -6.18
C ASP A 106 7.98 -4.10 -7.22
N LEU A 107 8.65 -3.02 -7.64
CA LEU A 107 8.11 -2.13 -8.66
C LEU A 107 7.92 -2.84 -10.00
N ALA A 108 8.86 -3.72 -10.38
CA ALA A 108 8.78 -4.50 -11.61
C ALA A 108 7.58 -5.44 -11.61
N VAL A 109 7.36 -6.21 -10.53
CA VAL A 109 6.24 -7.16 -10.47
C VAL A 109 4.88 -6.45 -10.41
N LEU A 110 4.80 -5.34 -9.65
CA LEU A 110 3.58 -4.54 -9.57
C LEU A 110 3.24 -3.90 -10.92
N SER A 111 4.22 -3.29 -11.59
CA SER A 111 4.07 -2.63 -12.89
C SER A 111 3.85 -3.63 -14.03
N ALA A 112 4.30 -4.87 -13.88
CA ALA A 112 4.05 -5.95 -14.85
C ALA A 112 2.59 -6.44 -14.84
N GLY A 113 1.81 -6.05 -13.82
CA GLY A 113 0.37 -6.31 -13.80
C GLY A 113 -0.19 -6.79 -12.47
N ALA A 114 0.64 -7.09 -11.46
CA ALA A 114 0.11 -7.56 -10.18
C ALA A 114 -0.82 -6.51 -9.53
N ALA A 115 -0.43 -5.22 -9.58
CA ALA A 115 -1.26 -4.14 -9.05
C ALA A 115 -2.64 -4.05 -9.75
N ASP A 116 -2.71 -4.31 -11.06
CA ASP A 116 -3.96 -4.30 -11.82
C ASP A 116 -4.92 -5.42 -11.42
N VAL A 117 -4.36 -6.61 -11.16
CA VAL A 117 -5.15 -7.79 -10.75
C VAL A 117 -5.79 -7.54 -9.39
N PHE A 118 -5.02 -7.03 -8.44
CA PHE A 118 -5.53 -6.65 -7.13
C PHE A 118 -6.53 -5.49 -7.21
N ALA A 119 -6.30 -4.49 -8.07
CA ALA A 119 -7.26 -3.39 -8.27
C ALA A 119 -8.63 -3.93 -8.71
N LYS A 120 -8.66 -4.83 -9.70
CA LYS A 120 -9.90 -5.49 -10.15
C LYS A 120 -10.56 -6.30 -9.02
N LEU A 121 -9.75 -7.01 -8.23
CA LEU A 121 -10.24 -7.77 -7.09
C LEU A 121 -10.86 -6.85 -6.03
N ALA A 122 -10.20 -5.72 -5.73
CA ALA A 122 -10.68 -4.72 -4.78
C ALA A 122 -12.01 -4.12 -5.24
N ASP A 123 -12.11 -3.73 -6.52
CA ASP A 123 -13.35 -3.18 -7.09
C ASP A 123 -14.51 -4.18 -6.95
N LEU A 124 -14.29 -5.45 -7.29
CA LEU A 124 -15.31 -6.48 -7.14
C LEU A 124 -15.68 -6.73 -5.67
N ALA A 125 -14.71 -6.76 -4.76
CA ALA A 125 -14.95 -6.97 -3.34
C ALA A 125 -15.74 -5.79 -2.72
N ILE A 126 -15.42 -4.56 -3.12
CA ILE A 126 -16.14 -3.36 -2.70
C ILE A 126 -17.59 -3.41 -3.20
N GLU A 127 -17.81 -3.72 -4.48
CA GLU A 127 -19.15 -3.82 -5.04
C GLU A 127 -19.96 -4.99 -4.45
N ALA A 128 -19.32 -6.12 -4.15
CA ALA A 128 -19.95 -7.23 -3.44
C ALA A 128 -20.36 -6.83 -2.02
N GLY A 129 -19.46 -6.17 -1.27
CA GLY A 129 -19.71 -5.72 0.10
C GLY A 129 -20.85 -4.70 0.20
N LYS A 130 -21.02 -3.82 -0.81
CA LYS A 130 -22.17 -2.90 -0.88
C LYS A 130 -23.51 -3.63 -1.00
N LYS A 131 -23.55 -4.77 -1.71
CA LYS A 131 -24.77 -5.55 -1.94
C LYS A 131 -25.08 -6.52 -0.81
N ASN A 132 -24.03 -7.15 -0.26
CA ASN A 132 -24.14 -8.08 0.84
C ASN A 132 -22.85 -8.05 1.69
N PRO A 133 -22.87 -7.33 2.83
CA PRO A 133 -21.70 -7.14 3.69
C PRO A 133 -21.08 -8.46 4.19
N ASP A 134 -21.88 -9.53 4.30
CA ASP A 134 -21.48 -10.79 4.93
C ASP A 134 -21.12 -11.90 3.91
N ALA A 135 -21.28 -11.68 2.60
CA ALA A 135 -21.30 -12.77 1.62
C ALA A 135 -20.22 -12.74 0.53
N SER A 136 -19.15 -11.95 0.69
CA SER A 136 -18.10 -11.95 -0.33
C SER A 136 -17.23 -13.21 -0.22
N ASP A 137 -17.50 -14.20 -1.07
CA ASP A 137 -16.60 -15.32 -1.32
C ASP A 137 -15.37 -14.84 -2.12
N SER A 138 -14.33 -14.47 -1.39
CA SER A 138 -13.03 -14.01 -1.89
C SER A 138 -12.41 -14.95 -2.91
N LYS A 139 -12.65 -16.26 -2.81
CA LYS A 139 -12.14 -17.25 -3.75
C LYS A 139 -12.88 -17.17 -5.08
N ALA A 140 -14.21 -17.04 -5.04
CA ALA A 140 -15.02 -16.86 -6.25
C ALA A 140 -14.65 -15.56 -6.98
N LEU A 141 -14.46 -14.46 -6.24
CA LEU A 141 -14.00 -13.19 -6.81
C LEU A 141 -12.62 -13.31 -7.46
N LEU A 142 -11.67 -13.94 -6.77
CA LEU A 142 -10.34 -14.17 -7.34
C LEU A 142 -10.42 -15.02 -8.63
N GLN A 143 -11.22 -16.09 -8.64
CA GLN A 143 -11.44 -16.90 -9.84
C GLN A 143 -12.00 -16.07 -11.00
N GLN A 144 -12.96 -15.19 -10.73
CA GLN A 144 -13.53 -14.28 -11.73
C GLN A 144 -12.47 -13.31 -12.30
N VAL A 145 -11.64 -12.72 -11.44
CA VAL A 145 -10.56 -11.82 -11.88
C VAL A 145 -9.53 -12.59 -12.71
N ILE A 146 -9.08 -13.75 -12.23
CA ILE A 146 -8.06 -14.54 -12.91
C ILE A 146 -8.54 -15.02 -14.29
N ALA A 147 -9.82 -15.37 -14.43
CA ALA A 147 -10.43 -15.77 -15.70
C ALA A 147 -10.38 -14.67 -16.77
N THR A 148 -10.44 -13.39 -16.38
CA THR A 148 -10.43 -12.23 -17.28
C THR A 148 -9.06 -11.54 -17.36
N THR A 149 -8.07 -12.05 -16.65
CA THR A 149 -6.71 -11.50 -16.58
C THR A 149 -5.82 -12.14 -17.64
N ASN A 150 -5.06 -11.31 -18.37
CA ASN A 150 -4.16 -11.81 -19.40
C ASN A 150 -2.97 -12.59 -18.81
N PRO A 151 -2.27 -13.43 -19.61
CA PRO A 151 -1.20 -14.30 -19.08
C PRO A 151 -0.08 -13.56 -18.34
N ARG A 152 0.35 -12.40 -18.86
CA ARG A 152 1.43 -11.61 -18.25
C ARG A 152 1.03 -11.06 -16.88
N GLN A 153 -0.16 -10.50 -16.76
CA GLN A 153 -0.69 -9.99 -15.49
C GLN A 153 -0.87 -11.14 -14.48
N ARG A 154 -1.31 -12.31 -14.95
CA ARG A 154 -1.46 -13.51 -14.11
C ARG A 154 -0.10 -13.99 -13.58
N GLU A 155 0.91 -14.04 -14.43
CA GLU A 155 2.27 -14.40 -14.04
C GLU A 155 2.84 -13.42 -13.01
N ALA A 156 2.69 -12.10 -13.26
CA ALA A 156 3.12 -11.06 -12.33
C ALA A 156 2.39 -11.18 -10.98
N PHE A 157 1.08 -11.38 -11.00
CA PHE A 157 0.29 -11.63 -9.79
C PHE A 157 0.79 -12.87 -9.04
N THR A 158 0.99 -14.00 -9.74
CA THR A 158 1.52 -15.23 -9.15
C THR A 158 2.90 -15.00 -8.54
N ALA A 159 3.81 -14.33 -9.26
CA ALA A 159 5.14 -13.99 -8.75
C ALA A 159 5.05 -13.15 -7.48
N PHE A 160 4.22 -12.10 -7.49
CA PHE A 160 4.03 -11.24 -6.33
C PHE A 160 3.50 -12.00 -5.12
N VAL A 161 2.56 -12.95 -5.28
CA VAL A 161 1.97 -13.67 -4.14
C VAL A 161 2.81 -14.85 -3.64
N SER A 162 3.67 -15.43 -4.49
CA SER A 162 4.37 -16.69 -4.17
C SER A 162 5.86 -16.55 -3.88
N ARG A 163 6.53 -15.51 -4.40
CA ARG A 163 7.99 -15.38 -4.24
C ARG A 163 8.35 -14.70 -2.93
N ASP A 164 9.40 -15.19 -2.28
CA ASP A 164 9.86 -14.69 -0.99
C ASP A 164 10.37 -13.24 -1.07
N GLU A 165 10.91 -12.84 -2.22
CA GLU A 165 11.46 -11.50 -2.45
C GLU A 165 10.42 -10.37 -2.22
N HIS A 166 9.13 -10.65 -2.42
CA HIS A 166 8.03 -9.68 -2.22
C HIS A 166 7.31 -9.82 -0.87
N GLN A 167 7.79 -10.69 0.04
CA GLN A 167 7.11 -11.01 1.29
C GLN A 167 6.93 -9.77 2.19
N LEU A 168 7.97 -8.94 2.31
CA LEU A 168 7.91 -7.74 3.14
C LEU A 168 6.87 -6.75 2.62
N LEU A 169 6.81 -6.55 1.31
CA LEU A 169 5.80 -5.69 0.72
C LEU A 169 4.39 -6.25 0.93
N ARG A 170 4.18 -7.57 0.77
CA ARG A 170 2.89 -8.22 1.07
C ARG A 170 2.44 -8.03 2.52
N ARG A 171 3.37 -8.08 3.49
CA ARG A 171 3.09 -7.79 4.90
C ARG A 171 2.64 -6.36 5.11
N LEU A 172 3.42 -5.43 4.56
CA LEU A 172 3.17 -4.00 4.66
C LEU A 172 1.81 -3.62 4.07
N THR A 173 1.41 -4.30 3.00
CA THR A 173 0.13 -4.08 2.33
C THR A 173 -0.98 -5.00 2.83
N GLY A 174 -0.78 -5.74 3.92
CA GLY A 174 -1.79 -6.63 4.52
C GLY A 174 -2.26 -7.80 3.64
N ILE A 175 -1.53 -8.13 2.57
CA ILE A 175 -1.88 -9.20 1.62
C ILE A 175 -1.42 -10.57 2.13
N GLU A 176 -0.36 -10.64 2.94
CA GLU A 176 0.15 -11.92 3.45
C GLU A 176 -0.86 -12.65 4.35
N SER A 177 -1.66 -11.93 5.15
CA SER A 177 -2.71 -12.53 6.01
C SER A 177 -3.88 -13.14 5.22
N VAL A 178 -4.03 -12.80 3.94
CA VAL A 178 -5.12 -13.27 3.07
C VAL A 178 -4.84 -14.64 2.47
N TYR A 179 -3.57 -15.02 2.33
CA TYR A 179 -3.18 -16.26 1.65
C TYR A 179 -2.98 -17.47 2.59
N SER A 180 -2.81 -17.24 3.90
CA SER A 180 -2.67 -18.32 4.88
C SER A 180 -4.00 -18.93 5.34
N SER A 181 -5.14 -18.27 5.05
CA SER A 181 -6.51 -18.78 5.23
C SER A 181 -7.43 -17.86 4.43
N PHE A 182 -8.05 -18.34 3.35
CA PHE A 182 -8.88 -17.52 2.45
C PHE A 182 -10.04 -16.87 3.21
N PRO A 183 -9.99 -15.57 3.51
CA PRO A 183 -10.91 -14.95 4.43
C PRO A 183 -11.84 -14.00 3.62
N ASN A 184 -12.95 -13.52 4.17
CA ASN A 184 -13.99 -12.77 3.42
C ASN A 184 -13.49 -11.37 2.97
N ALA A 185 -14.30 -10.58 2.23
CA ALA A 185 -13.90 -9.23 1.75
C ALA A 185 -13.38 -8.28 2.85
N LYS A 186 -13.85 -8.42 4.10
CA LYS A 186 -13.39 -7.64 5.25
C LYS A 186 -11.96 -8.02 5.65
N GLU A 187 -11.60 -9.29 5.46
CA GLU A 187 -10.29 -9.83 5.80
C GLU A 187 -9.29 -9.76 4.62
N LEU A 188 -9.77 -9.67 3.38
CA LEU A 188 -8.99 -9.54 2.14
C LEU A 188 -8.14 -8.26 2.06
N PHE A 189 -8.62 -7.17 2.69
CA PHE A 189 -7.86 -5.91 2.80
C PHE A 189 -7.57 -5.54 4.25
N GLY A 190 -7.98 -6.41 5.19
CA GLY A 190 -7.77 -6.34 6.62
C GLY A 190 -8.31 -5.08 7.29
N ASP A 191 -9.02 -5.27 8.41
CA ASP A 191 -9.22 -4.20 9.40
C ASP A 191 -7.88 -3.49 9.70
N GLY A 192 -6.73 -4.19 9.66
CA GLY A 192 -5.40 -3.64 9.92
C GLY A 192 -4.94 -2.49 9.03
N ILE A 193 -5.21 -2.51 7.71
CA ILE A 193 -4.82 -1.40 6.83
C ILE A 193 -5.70 -0.18 7.11
N VAL A 194 -7.02 -0.38 7.10
CA VAL A 194 -7.99 0.70 7.35
C VAL A 194 -7.76 1.29 8.74
N GLN A 195 -7.57 0.44 9.76
CA GLN A 195 -7.20 0.87 11.13
C GLN A 195 -5.85 1.59 11.15
N GLY A 196 -4.88 1.17 10.36
CA GLY A 196 -3.59 1.86 10.21
C GLY A 196 -3.76 3.30 9.74
N VAL A 197 -4.51 3.50 8.65
CA VAL A 197 -4.79 4.85 8.12
C VAL A 197 -5.66 5.67 9.09
N MET A 198 -6.67 5.05 9.72
CA MET A 198 -7.53 5.70 10.72
C MET A 198 -6.73 6.15 11.95
N ARG A 199 -5.83 5.29 12.45
CA ARG A 199 -4.94 5.61 13.57
C ARG A 199 -4.01 6.76 13.22
N GLU A 200 -3.39 6.73 12.05
CA GLU A 200 -2.54 7.83 11.56
C GLU A 200 -3.34 9.14 11.49
N ALA A 201 -4.59 9.11 11.00
CA ALA A 201 -5.45 10.28 10.96
C ALA A 201 -5.75 10.82 12.37
N VAL A 202 -6.10 9.96 13.32
CA VAL A 202 -6.36 10.33 14.73
C VAL A 202 -5.11 10.96 15.37
N GLU A 203 -3.93 10.37 15.15
CA GLU A 203 -2.66 10.82 15.74
C GLU A 203 -2.18 12.13 15.09
N SER A 204 -2.14 12.20 13.76
CA SER A 204 -1.78 13.42 13.01
C SER A 204 -2.71 14.60 13.33
N CYS A 205 -3.99 14.34 13.55
CA CYS A 205 -4.99 15.37 13.85
C CYS A 205 -5.15 15.64 15.35
N GLN A 206 -4.34 15.00 16.21
CA GLN A 206 -4.31 15.18 17.66
C GLN A 206 -5.68 14.99 18.31
N ILE A 207 -6.49 14.06 17.79
CA ILE A 207 -7.84 13.80 18.29
C ILE A 207 -7.72 13.02 19.61
N PRO A 208 -8.30 13.49 20.72
CA PRO A 208 -8.14 12.81 22.00
C PRO A 208 -8.75 11.40 22.00
N LYS A 209 -7.90 10.39 22.28
CA LYS A 209 -8.30 8.96 22.20
C LYS A 209 -9.45 8.60 23.14
N TYR A 210 -9.60 9.29 24.27
CA TYR A 210 -10.68 9.03 25.25
C TYR A 210 -12.08 9.28 24.68
N LEU A 211 -12.20 10.09 23.62
CA LEU A 211 -13.49 10.38 22.98
C LEU A 211 -14.09 9.17 22.27
N PHE A 212 -13.27 8.22 21.83
CA PHE A 212 -13.71 6.97 21.20
C PHE A 212 -14.11 5.89 22.22
N SER A 213 -13.82 6.09 23.50
CA SER A 213 -14.14 5.15 24.59
C SER A 213 -15.40 5.52 25.37
N ARG A 214 -15.98 6.69 25.09
CA ARG A 214 -17.28 7.11 25.63
C ARG A 214 -18.37 6.71 24.64
N PRO A 215 -19.41 5.97 25.05
CA PRO A 215 -20.58 5.81 24.20
C PRO A 215 -21.15 7.18 23.88
N ALA A 216 -21.51 7.43 22.61
CA ALA A 216 -22.40 8.54 22.30
C ALA A 216 -23.66 8.33 23.16
N SER A 217 -23.94 9.27 24.06
CA SER A 217 -25.11 9.19 24.91
C SER A 217 -26.33 9.37 24.03
N GLY A 218 -27.00 8.26 23.70
CA GLY A 218 -28.27 8.19 22.99
C GLY A 218 -29.26 7.40 23.82
#